data_AF-A0A9Q0JM06-F1
#
_entry.id   AF-A0A9Q0JM06-F1
#
_cell.length_a   1.000
_cell.length_b   1.000
_cell.length_c   1.000
_cell.angle_alpha   90.00
_cell.angle_beta   90.00
_cell.angle_gamma   90.00
#
_symmetry.space_group_name_H-M   'P 1'
#
loop_
_entity.id
_entity.type
_entity.pdbx_description
1 polymer ?
#
loop_
_entity_poly.entity_id
_entity_poly.type
_entity_poly.pdbx_seq_one_letter_code
_entity_poly.pdbx_strand_id
1 'polypeptide(L)'
;KKKEDIKWVGAGPKSKAQKKNSPKSRSLSRSTPKERKQKPSLPPLFPSFLKEKSLNSIISSRKSSTLTTDDMQQKQKIQRFSFPPDSPPLSVISAAKISGIPLPPSVAAPASAVPSFVFSDGLELRGVYVLLRYIGRASGIPNFYDRGAFESSQIDEWLDYAPILSSGSEFENACKYIDSFLEKRTFLVGHSLSIADIAIWSGLAGTGVRWESLRKSKKFTNLVRWFNSIAAEYSDALNEVTSTYIGKKGSGKPVVNGAIPEKGKTGTGPSSEVDLPGAEIGKVRLRFAPEPSGFLHIGHSKAALLNQYFAQRYQGQLILRFDDTNPAKESSEFVENLMKDVETLGVKYVAVTHTSDYFPQLMEMAEKLIREGKAYVDDTPQEQMRKERMDGIESKCRNNSIEENLKLWKEMITGSERGLKCCLRGKLDMQDPNKSLRDPVYYRSNPVPHHRIGAKYKIYPTYYSCTPI
;
A
#
# COMPACT_ATOMS: atom_id res chain seq x y z
N LYS A 1 1.49 -39.66 -38.89
CA LYS A 1 1.86 -40.95 -38.26
C LYS A 1 1.92 -40.74 -36.75
N LYS A 2 1.09 -41.48 -36.02
CA LYS A 2 1.00 -41.70 -34.55
C LYS A 2 0.68 -40.52 -33.60
N LYS A 3 -0.57 -40.58 -33.12
CA LYS A 3 -1.06 -40.22 -31.77
C LYS A 3 -0.24 -40.91 -30.68
N GLU A 4 -0.23 -40.35 -29.47
CA GLU A 4 -0.71 -41.09 -28.29
C GLU A 4 -1.01 -40.15 -27.11
N ASP A 5 -2.25 -40.28 -26.63
CA ASP A 5 -2.80 -39.79 -25.37
C ASP A 5 -2.24 -40.60 -24.19
N ILE A 6 -2.05 -39.98 -23.02
CA ILE A 6 -2.11 -40.70 -21.75
C ILE A 6 -3.09 -40.01 -20.80
N LYS A 7 -4.14 -40.76 -20.48
CA LYS A 7 -5.21 -40.52 -19.52
C LYS A 7 -4.72 -40.66 -18.08
N TRP A 8 -5.26 -39.85 -17.19
CA TRP A 8 -5.35 -40.15 -15.75
C TRP A 8 -6.67 -40.87 -15.48
N VAL A 9 -6.58 -42.07 -14.91
CA VAL A 9 -7.73 -42.88 -14.46
C VAL A 9 -7.66 -42.96 -12.94
N GLY A 10 -8.73 -42.52 -12.29
CA GLY A 10 -8.94 -42.70 -10.86
C GLY A 10 -9.59 -44.04 -10.53
N ALA A 11 -9.62 -44.37 -9.23
CA ALA A 11 -10.73 -45.01 -8.52
C ALA A 11 -10.26 -45.38 -7.09
N GLY A 12 -11.07 -45.05 -6.07
CA GLY A 12 -11.03 -45.75 -4.77
C GLY A 12 -11.64 -47.15 -4.90
N PRO A 13 -12.27 -47.76 -3.86
CA PRO A 13 -12.28 -47.48 -2.42
C PRO A 13 -12.02 -48.77 -1.58
N LYS A 14 -12.05 -48.69 -0.23
CA LYS A 14 -12.74 -49.60 0.74
C LYS A 14 -12.02 -49.79 2.10
N SER A 15 -12.80 -49.48 3.15
CA SER A 15 -13.05 -50.16 4.46
C SER A 15 -12.27 -51.45 4.82
N LYS A 16 -11.98 -51.78 6.09
CA LYS A 16 -12.87 -52.00 7.26
C LYS A 16 -12.09 -52.13 8.59
N ALA A 17 -12.74 -51.68 9.68
CA ALA A 17 -12.92 -52.29 11.04
C ALA A 17 -11.71 -52.83 11.84
N GLN A 18 -11.61 -52.72 13.18
CA GLN A 18 -12.58 -53.11 14.23
C GLN A 18 -12.20 -52.59 15.64
N LYS A 19 -13.24 -52.28 16.44
CA LYS A 19 -13.47 -52.57 17.90
C LYS A 19 -12.50 -51.95 18.94
N LYS A 20 -12.88 -51.55 20.16
CA LYS A 20 -14.07 -51.74 21.02
C LYS A 20 -13.96 -50.80 22.26
N ASN A 21 -15.10 -50.56 22.91
CA ASN A 21 -15.31 -50.18 24.33
C ASN A 21 -15.39 -48.69 24.73
N SER A 22 -16.64 -48.23 24.84
CA SER A 22 -17.20 -47.21 25.74
C SER A 22 -17.44 -47.76 27.17
N PRO A 23 -18.10 -47.07 28.11
CA PRO A 23 -18.04 -45.65 28.54
C PRO A 23 -17.90 -45.52 30.09
N LYS A 24 -17.75 -44.31 30.64
CA LYS A 24 -18.49 -43.91 31.86
C LYS A 24 -18.46 -42.39 32.10
N SER A 25 -19.67 -41.89 32.31
CA SER A 25 -20.13 -40.56 32.70
C SER A 25 -19.67 -40.10 34.08
N ARG A 26 -19.54 -38.80 34.33
CA ARG A 26 -20.54 -37.95 35.03
C ARG A 26 -19.98 -36.54 35.34
N SER A 27 -20.94 -35.64 35.49
CA SER A 27 -20.90 -34.18 35.44
C SER A 27 -21.01 -33.50 36.80
N LEU A 28 -20.69 -32.19 36.82
CA LEU A 28 -21.26 -31.09 37.63
C LEU A 28 -20.89 -30.99 39.13
N SER A 29 -20.31 -29.85 39.55
CA SER A 29 -21.03 -28.71 40.18
C SER A 29 -20.13 -27.77 41.02
N ARG A 30 -20.63 -26.55 41.24
CA ARG A 30 -20.08 -25.33 41.87
C ARG A 30 -19.69 -25.45 43.36
N SER A 31 -18.80 -24.56 43.83
CA SER A 31 -18.98 -23.74 45.06
C SER A 31 -17.88 -22.69 45.28
N THR A 32 -18.28 -21.51 45.79
CA THR A 32 -17.48 -20.42 46.40
C THR A 32 -17.48 -20.56 47.95
N PRO A 33 -16.99 -19.59 48.75
CA PRO A 33 -15.61 -19.19 49.06
C PRO A 33 -15.25 -19.38 50.57
N LYS A 34 -13.97 -19.25 50.98
CA LYS A 34 -13.57 -19.12 52.41
C LYS A 34 -12.45 -18.10 52.65
N GLU A 35 -12.56 -17.42 53.80
CA GLU A 35 -11.83 -16.26 54.30
C GLU A 35 -10.41 -16.49 54.87
N ARG A 36 -9.61 -15.41 54.76
CA ARG A 36 -8.55 -14.81 55.62
C ARG A 36 -7.69 -15.67 56.57
N LYS A 37 -6.37 -15.40 56.53
CA LYS A 37 -5.57 -14.89 57.68
C LYS A 37 -4.30 -14.14 57.22
N GLN A 38 -3.96 -13.09 57.98
CA GLN A 38 -2.96 -12.03 57.77
C GLN A 38 -1.49 -12.49 57.85
N LYS A 39 -0.57 -11.74 57.21
CA LYS A 39 0.88 -11.75 57.43
C LYS A 39 1.37 -10.34 57.88
N PRO A 40 2.43 -10.23 58.69
CA PRO A 40 2.81 -8.98 59.36
C PRO A 40 3.78 -8.09 58.55
N SER A 41 3.75 -6.80 58.88
CA SER A 41 4.53 -5.68 58.32
C SER A 41 5.94 -5.53 58.91
N LEU A 42 6.91 -5.11 58.09
CA LEU A 42 8.24 -4.61 58.50
C LEU A 42 8.33 -3.08 58.26
N PRO A 43 9.16 -2.33 59.02
CA PRO A 43 9.09 -0.87 59.14
C PRO A 43 9.98 -0.11 58.11
N PRO A 44 9.74 1.21 57.91
CA PRO A 44 10.57 2.04 57.04
C PRO A 44 11.75 2.68 57.79
N LEU A 45 12.90 2.74 57.11
CA LEU A 45 14.06 3.54 57.46
C LEU A 45 14.13 4.73 56.49
N PHE A 46 14.02 5.96 56.99
CA PHE A 46 14.85 7.14 56.66
C PHE A 46 14.29 8.39 57.39
N PRO A 47 15.13 9.22 58.04
CA PRO A 47 14.66 10.31 58.89
C PRO A 47 14.45 11.63 58.13
N SER A 48 13.40 12.34 58.55
CA SER A 48 13.04 13.71 58.20
C SER A 48 13.92 14.74 58.90
N PHE A 49 14.57 15.66 58.17
CA PHE A 49 14.93 17.00 58.67
C PHE A 49 15.33 17.90 57.49
N LEU A 50 14.50 18.91 57.15
CA LEU A 50 14.85 20.33 56.97
C LEU A 50 13.76 21.14 56.22
N LYS A 51 12.98 21.86 57.04
CA LYS A 51 12.37 23.20 56.86
C LYS A 51 11.95 23.67 55.45
N GLU A 52 10.64 23.78 55.29
CA GLU A 52 9.94 24.73 54.42
C GLU A 52 10.42 26.18 54.65
N LYS A 53 11.24 26.71 53.74
CA LYS A 53 11.25 28.14 53.41
C LYS A 53 11.48 28.29 51.90
N SER A 54 10.56 29.01 51.26
CA SER A 54 10.73 29.68 49.96
C SER A 54 10.66 28.83 48.68
N LEU A 55 9.51 28.20 48.40
CA LEU A 55 9.11 27.83 47.03
C LEU A 55 8.28 28.94 46.32
N ASN A 56 7.70 29.86 47.09
CA ASN A 56 6.83 30.92 46.54
C ASN A 56 7.57 32.16 46.00
N SER A 57 8.88 32.32 46.22
CA SER A 57 9.64 33.47 45.68
C SER A 57 10.27 33.22 44.30
N ILE A 58 10.39 31.95 43.88
CA ILE A 58 11.00 31.57 42.59
C ILE A 58 9.97 31.61 41.45
N ILE A 59 8.67 31.62 41.77
CA ILE A 59 7.58 31.59 40.79
C ILE A 59 7.22 33.00 40.27
N SER A 60 7.71 34.08 40.91
CA SER A 60 7.31 35.47 40.58
C SER A 60 8.25 36.22 39.61
N SER A 61 9.35 35.63 39.10
CA SER A 61 10.32 36.36 38.26
C SER A 61 10.46 35.89 36.81
N ARG A 62 9.70 34.90 36.35
CA ARG A 62 9.67 34.54 34.91
C ARG A 62 8.54 35.28 34.21
N LYS A 63 8.80 36.55 33.87
CA LYS A 63 8.05 37.22 32.82
C LYS A 63 8.22 36.41 31.53
N SER A 64 7.08 35.94 31.02
CA SER A 64 6.92 35.25 29.76
C SER A 64 7.47 36.10 28.59
N SER A 65 8.54 35.61 27.96
CA SER A 65 8.80 35.85 26.55
C SER A 65 8.75 34.50 25.85
N THR A 66 7.54 34.01 25.58
CA THR A 66 7.33 32.84 24.71
C THR A 66 7.72 33.23 23.29
N LEU A 67 8.96 32.92 22.91
CA LEU A 67 9.39 32.83 21.51
C LEU A 67 8.54 31.74 20.86
N THR A 68 7.99 32.02 19.68
CA THR A 68 7.28 31.03 18.87
C THR A 68 8.25 29.94 18.40
N THR A 69 7.75 28.76 18.04
CA THR A 69 8.57 27.67 17.47
C THR A 69 9.32 28.13 16.20
N ASP A 70 8.73 29.07 15.46
CA ASP A 70 9.35 29.74 14.31
C ASP A 70 10.53 30.65 14.72
N ASP A 71 10.41 31.42 15.81
CA ASP A 71 11.50 32.26 16.33
C ASP A 71 12.72 31.43 16.82
N MET A 72 12.49 30.19 17.28
CA MET A 72 13.56 29.27 17.64
C MET A 72 14.22 28.62 16.43
N GLN A 73 13.46 28.22 15.40
CA GLN A 73 14.02 27.69 14.15
C GLN A 73 14.81 28.75 13.38
N GLN A 74 14.43 30.03 13.48
CA GLN A 74 15.14 31.12 12.80
C GLN A 74 16.49 31.47 13.47
N LYS A 75 16.77 30.99 14.70
CA LYS A 75 18.01 31.25 15.45
C LYS A 75 19.09 30.17 15.32
N GLN A 76 18.79 28.97 14.81
CA GLN A 76 19.76 27.86 14.69
C GLN A 76 20.01 27.46 13.23
N LYS A 77 20.42 28.43 12.42
CA LYS A 77 20.85 28.15 11.04
C LYS A 77 22.28 27.60 11.05
N ILE A 78 22.55 26.56 10.25
CA ILE A 78 23.91 26.05 10.01
C ILE A 78 24.70 27.14 9.27
N GLN A 79 25.66 27.74 9.96
CA GLN A 79 26.48 28.83 9.41
C GLN A 79 27.76 28.29 8.76
N ARG A 80 28.38 27.27 9.36
CA ARG A 80 29.59 26.64 8.85
C ARG A 80 29.47 25.13 8.90
N PHE A 81 29.91 24.48 7.84
CA PHE A 81 30.06 23.03 7.74
C PHE A 81 31.52 22.71 7.40
N SER A 82 32.18 21.96 8.27
CA SER A 82 33.61 21.66 8.13
C SER A 82 33.85 20.16 8.11
N PHE A 83 34.71 19.66 7.22
CA PHE A 83 35.14 18.26 7.19
C PHE A 83 36.48 18.09 6.43
N PRO A 84 37.21 16.98 6.66
CA PRO A 84 38.43 16.67 5.91
C PRO A 84 38.13 16.42 4.42
N PRO A 85 38.83 17.07 3.47
CA PRO A 85 38.59 16.88 2.04
C PRO A 85 38.64 15.42 1.56
N ASP A 86 39.53 14.62 2.16
CA ASP A 86 39.72 13.20 1.80
C ASP A 86 38.67 12.26 2.43
N SER A 87 37.83 12.76 3.34
CA SER A 87 36.79 11.99 4.02
C SER A 87 35.48 12.77 4.11
N PRO A 88 34.80 13.00 2.97
CA PRO A 88 33.53 13.70 2.96
C PRO A 88 32.45 12.86 3.69
N PRO A 89 31.66 13.46 4.59
CA PRO A 89 30.60 12.75 5.31
C PRO A 89 29.38 12.54 4.40
N LEU A 90 29.47 11.56 3.50
CA LEU A 90 28.48 11.30 2.45
C LEU A 90 27.05 11.11 2.98
N SER A 91 26.88 10.52 4.16
CA SER A 91 25.57 10.32 4.79
C SER A 91 24.92 11.64 5.20
N VAL A 92 25.70 12.57 5.74
CA VAL A 92 25.24 13.92 6.14
C VAL A 92 24.85 14.73 4.91
N ILE A 93 25.70 14.72 3.87
CA ILE A 93 25.46 15.46 2.64
C ILE A 93 24.22 14.90 1.91
N SER A 94 24.13 13.57 1.78
CA SER A 94 22.98 12.89 1.16
C SER A 94 21.68 13.18 1.90
N ALA A 95 21.68 13.07 3.24
CA ALA A 95 20.49 13.32 4.04
C ALA A 95 20.04 14.78 3.97
N ALA A 96 20.97 15.74 3.98
CA ALA A 96 20.63 17.17 3.84
C ALA A 96 20.02 17.47 2.47
N LYS A 97 20.59 16.91 1.39
CA LYS A 97 20.06 17.08 0.04
C LYS A 97 18.67 16.48 -0.12
N ILE A 98 18.46 15.26 0.38
CA ILE A 98 17.15 14.59 0.34
C ILE A 98 16.10 15.36 1.16
N SER A 99 16.49 15.89 2.33
CA SER A 99 15.59 16.64 3.22
C SER A 99 15.40 18.11 2.84
N GLY A 100 16.10 18.61 1.82
CA GLY A 100 16.06 20.02 1.43
C GLY A 100 16.70 20.97 2.46
N ILE A 101 17.47 20.46 3.43
CA ILE A 101 18.16 21.31 4.41
C ILE A 101 19.37 21.97 3.73
N PRO A 102 19.44 23.32 3.70
CA PRO A 102 20.54 24.01 3.04
C PRO A 102 21.84 23.83 3.83
N LEU A 103 22.86 23.27 3.19
CA LEU A 103 24.23 23.23 3.73
C LEU A 103 25.04 24.41 3.18
N PRO A 104 25.78 25.15 4.03
CA PRO A 104 26.72 26.16 3.55
C PRO A 104 27.89 25.48 2.81
N PRO A 105 28.65 26.23 1.99
CA PRO A 105 29.86 25.73 1.36
C PRO A 105 30.81 25.12 2.40
N SER A 106 31.36 23.94 2.10
CA SER A 106 32.23 23.21 3.01
C SER A 106 33.54 23.96 3.25
N VAL A 107 33.96 24.06 4.51
CA VAL A 107 35.27 24.56 4.91
C VAL A 107 36.20 23.37 5.15
N ALA A 108 37.37 23.37 4.49
CA ALA A 108 38.35 22.31 4.66
C ALA A 108 38.84 22.24 6.11
N ALA A 109 38.73 21.07 6.72
CA ALA A 109 39.28 20.78 8.04
C ALA A 109 40.58 19.95 7.94
N PRO A 110 41.45 19.95 8.97
CA PRO A 110 42.62 19.07 9.02
C PRO A 110 42.24 17.59 8.84
N ALA A 111 43.16 16.77 8.32
CA ALA A 111 42.89 15.35 8.01
C ALA A 111 42.39 14.51 9.21
N SER A 112 42.74 14.89 10.44
CA SER A 112 42.32 14.23 11.69
C SER A 112 41.04 14.80 12.32
N ALA A 113 40.46 15.84 11.73
CA ALA A 113 39.28 16.50 12.29
C ALA A 113 37.99 15.72 11.99
N VAL A 114 37.10 15.64 12.96
CA VAL A 114 35.75 15.10 12.75
C VAL A 114 34.87 16.15 12.08
N PRO A 115 33.93 15.76 11.21
CA PRO A 115 32.98 16.69 10.61
C PRO A 115 32.18 17.48 11.65
N SER A 116 31.97 18.79 11.44
CA SER A 116 31.25 19.63 12.39
C SER A 116 30.32 20.65 11.73
N PHE A 117 29.25 20.99 12.47
CA PHE A 117 28.36 22.12 12.19
C PHE A 117 28.56 23.19 13.25
N VAL A 118 28.75 24.44 12.82
CA VAL A 118 28.69 25.63 13.67
C VAL A 118 27.42 26.42 13.33
N PHE A 119 26.63 26.72 14.35
CA PHE A 119 25.37 27.42 14.25
C PHE A 119 25.53 28.94 14.41
N SER A 120 24.52 29.69 13.99
CA SER A 120 24.49 31.17 14.09
C SER A 120 24.58 31.70 15.52
N ASP A 121 24.23 30.91 16.52
CA ASP A 121 24.35 31.23 17.95
C ASP A 121 25.72 30.85 18.55
N GLY A 122 26.63 30.32 17.73
CA GLY A 122 27.96 29.89 18.12
C GLY A 122 28.03 28.47 18.71
N LEU A 123 26.91 27.75 18.81
CA LEU A 123 26.91 26.35 19.22
C LEU A 123 27.56 25.47 18.14
N GLU A 124 28.10 24.33 18.55
CA GLU A 124 28.77 23.38 17.65
C GLU A 124 28.32 21.95 17.90
N LEU A 125 28.10 21.19 16.82
CA LEU A 125 27.95 19.74 16.83
C LEU A 125 29.08 19.09 16.05
N ARG A 126 29.56 17.93 16.52
CA ARG A 126 30.69 17.20 15.92
C ARG A 126 30.39 15.71 15.76
N GLY A 127 30.86 15.14 14.66
CA GLY A 127 30.76 13.71 14.34
C GLY A 127 29.65 13.39 13.35
N VAL A 128 29.95 12.54 12.37
CA VAL A 128 29.07 12.19 11.24
C VAL A 128 27.64 11.86 11.68
N TYR A 129 27.47 10.92 12.61
CA TYR A 129 26.15 10.46 13.04
C TYR A 129 25.45 11.44 13.99
N VAL A 130 26.20 12.34 14.65
CA VAL A 130 25.59 13.44 15.42
C VAL A 130 24.98 14.45 14.45
N LEU A 131 25.71 14.83 13.41
CA LEU A 131 25.22 15.72 12.36
C LEU A 131 24.04 15.09 11.59
N LEU A 132 24.11 13.78 11.33
CA LEU A 132 23.04 13.06 10.65
C LEU A 132 21.76 13.01 11.50
N ARG A 133 21.86 12.80 12.82
CA ARG A 133 20.70 12.91 13.73
C ARG A 133 20.14 14.33 13.79
N TYR A 134 20.99 15.35 13.73
CA TYR A 134 20.52 16.74 13.63
C TYR A 134 19.68 16.95 12.36
N ILE A 135 20.19 16.55 11.19
CA ILE A 135 19.44 16.60 9.91
C ILE A 135 18.15 15.78 10.01
N GLY A 136 18.22 14.59 10.60
CA GLY A 136 17.06 13.71 10.80
C GLY A 136 15.93 14.35 11.61
N ARG A 137 16.27 15.12 12.65
CA ARG A 137 15.32 15.83 13.51
C ARG A 137 14.84 17.15 12.92
N ALA A 138 15.69 17.82 12.13
CA ALA A 138 15.39 19.10 11.51
C ALA A 138 14.67 18.96 10.16
N SER A 139 14.55 17.75 9.61
CA SER A 139 13.94 17.55 8.30
C SER A 139 12.42 17.71 8.34
N GLY A 140 11.85 18.16 7.23
CA GLY A 140 10.40 18.11 7.00
C GLY A 140 9.89 16.75 6.52
N ILE A 141 10.78 15.76 6.38
CA ILE A 141 10.40 14.42 5.90
C ILE A 141 9.73 13.67 7.06
N PRO A 142 8.46 13.23 6.91
CA PRO A 142 7.78 12.50 7.95
C PRO A 142 8.57 11.27 8.36
N ASN A 143 8.69 11.06 9.67
CA ASN A 143 9.37 9.92 10.25
C ASN A 143 10.88 9.86 9.92
N PHE A 144 11.56 10.87 9.39
CA PHE A 144 12.97 10.67 8.96
C PHE A 144 13.94 10.24 10.09
N TYR A 145 13.68 10.70 11.32
CA TYR A 145 14.33 10.22 12.55
C TYR A 145 13.34 9.98 13.69
N ASP A 146 12.43 10.92 13.94
CA ASP A 146 11.51 10.83 15.07
C ASP A 146 10.30 9.93 14.73
N ARG A 147 10.30 8.72 15.31
CA ARG A 147 9.26 7.68 15.09
C ARG A 147 8.82 7.00 16.40
N GLY A 148 9.02 7.68 17.52
CA GLY A 148 8.83 7.11 18.85
C GLY A 148 10.05 6.34 19.35
N ALA A 149 10.09 6.10 20.67
CA ALA A 149 11.30 5.65 21.36
C ALA A 149 11.91 4.35 20.82
N PHE A 150 11.08 3.38 20.44
CA PHE A 150 11.56 2.09 19.93
C PHE A 150 12.22 2.22 18.55
N GLU A 151 11.50 2.77 17.56
CA GLU A 151 12.02 2.88 16.20
C GLU A 151 13.17 3.89 16.10
N SER A 152 13.14 4.99 16.86
CA SER A 152 14.29 5.91 16.94
C SER A 152 15.54 5.24 17.54
N SER A 153 15.37 4.31 18.50
CA SER A 153 16.49 3.52 19.02
C SER A 153 17.02 2.51 17.99
N GLN A 154 16.15 1.92 17.16
CA GLN A 154 16.59 1.07 16.04
C GLN A 154 17.34 1.86 14.98
N ILE A 155 16.96 3.11 14.74
CA ILE A 155 17.73 4.00 13.87
C ILE A 155 19.12 4.18 14.46
N ASP A 156 19.22 4.47 15.76
CA ASP A 156 20.50 4.66 16.43
C ASP A 156 21.39 3.40 16.38
N GLU A 157 20.81 2.20 16.53
CA GLU A 157 21.50 0.92 16.34
C GLU A 157 22.15 0.82 14.95
N TRP A 158 21.42 1.17 13.88
CA TRP A 158 21.96 1.17 12.53
C TRP A 158 23.02 2.24 12.29
N LEU A 159 22.91 3.40 12.94
CA LEU A 159 23.95 4.44 12.87
C LEU A 159 25.24 3.99 13.54
N ASP A 160 25.14 3.26 14.65
CA ASP A 160 26.30 2.69 15.34
C ASP A 160 26.91 1.51 14.56
N TYR A 161 26.10 0.80 13.76
CA TYR A 161 26.55 -0.30 12.88
C TYR A 161 27.21 0.19 11.58
N ALA A 162 26.76 1.32 11.02
CA ALA A 162 27.22 1.83 9.72
C ALA A 162 28.75 1.96 9.54
N PRO A 163 29.56 2.34 10.55
CA PRO A 163 31.02 2.43 10.43
C PRO A 163 31.71 1.13 9.99
N ILE A 164 31.11 -0.03 10.26
CA ILE A 164 31.68 -1.34 9.89
C ILE A 164 31.85 -1.44 8.36
N LEU A 165 31.03 -0.74 7.58
CA LEU A 165 31.15 -0.72 6.12
C LEU A 165 32.44 -0.04 5.63
N SER A 166 33.06 0.80 6.45
CA SER A 166 34.38 1.38 6.15
C SER A 166 35.53 0.43 6.48
N SER A 167 35.28 -0.65 7.23
CA SER A 167 36.30 -1.64 7.60
C SER A 167 36.59 -2.63 6.46
N GLY A 168 37.86 -2.70 6.04
CA GLY A 168 38.33 -3.58 4.97
C GLY A 168 37.99 -5.05 5.20
N SER A 169 38.27 -5.58 6.38
CA SER A 169 38.12 -6.99 6.74
C SER A 169 36.67 -7.41 7.02
N GLU A 170 35.84 -6.49 7.53
CA GLU A 170 34.49 -6.81 8.00
C GLU A 170 33.38 -6.50 6.98
N PHE A 171 33.68 -5.72 5.94
CA PHE A 171 32.69 -5.26 4.95
C PHE A 171 31.84 -6.36 4.33
N GLU A 172 32.42 -7.50 3.92
CA GLU A 172 31.62 -8.58 3.32
C GLU A 172 30.69 -9.26 4.32
N ASN A 173 31.14 -9.41 5.58
CA ASN A 173 30.30 -9.91 6.66
C ASN A 173 29.18 -8.92 6.97
N ALA A 174 29.49 -7.62 6.93
CA ALA A 174 28.49 -6.58 7.10
C ALA A 174 27.45 -6.59 5.97
N CYS A 175 27.88 -6.69 4.71
CA CYS A 175 26.98 -6.87 3.57
C CYS A 175 26.10 -8.11 3.71
N LYS A 176 26.65 -9.24 4.19
CA LYS A 176 25.88 -10.47 4.43
C LYS A 176 24.82 -10.30 5.52
N TYR A 177 25.17 -9.63 6.62
CA TYR A 177 24.23 -9.34 7.70
C TYR A 177 23.08 -8.46 7.21
N ILE A 178 23.39 -7.36 6.51
CA ILE A 178 22.38 -6.43 5.99
C ILE A 178 21.50 -7.13 4.92
N ASP A 179 22.09 -7.93 4.03
CA ASP A 179 21.34 -8.68 3.01
C ASP A 179 20.32 -9.65 3.62
N SER A 180 20.72 -10.37 4.68
CA SER A 180 19.79 -11.24 5.43
C SER A 180 18.73 -10.42 6.17
N PHE A 181 19.09 -9.27 6.75
CA PHE A 181 18.14 -8.39 7.41
C PHE A 181 17.08 -7.84 6.44
N LEU A 182 17.48 -7.56 5.20
CA LEU A 182 16.61 -6.98 4.16
C LEU A 182 15.76 -8.01 3.40
N GLU A 183 15.90 -9.32 3.68
CA GLU A 183 15.15 -10.38 2.99
C GLU A 183 13.64 -10.12 2.96
N LYS A 184 13.07 -9.64 4.07
CA LYS A 184 11.63 -9.37 4.23
C LYS A 184 11.30 -7.90 4.46
N ARG A 185 12.25 -6.98 4.22
CA ARG A 185 12.12 -5.56 4.57
C ARG A 185 12.43 -4.66 3.39
N THR A 186 11.67 -3.56 3.29
CA THR A 186 11.87 -2.51 2.28
C THR A 186 12.79 -1.39 2.80
N PHE A 187 12.77 -1.14 4.11
CA PHE A 187 13.62 -0.16 4.80
C PHE A 187 14.28 -0.81 6.02
N LEU A 188 15.36 -0.20 6.52
CA LEU A 188 16.06 -0.70 7.71
C LEU A 188 15.24 -0.54 8.98
N VAL A 189 14.39 0.49 9.06
CA VAL A 189 13.51 0.76 10.20
C VAL A 189 12.10 1.11 9.72
N GLY A 190 11.09 0.43 10.28
CA GLY A 190 9.68 0.66 9.97
C GLY A 190 9.32 0.45 8.50
N HIS A 191 8.50 1.35 7.95
CA HIS A 191 7.92 1.24 6.60
C HIS A 191 8.18 2.47 5.70
N SER A 192 9.11 3.35 6.07
CA SER A 192 9.49 4.52 5.27
C SER A 192 10.97 4.87 5.43
N LEU A 193 11.52 5.66 4.50
CA LEU A 193 12.93 6.08 4.50
C LEU A 193 13.34 6.75 5.81
N SER A 194 14.43 6.29 6.41
CA SER A 194 15.02 6.86 7.63
C SER A 194 16.48 7.28 7.42
N ILE A 195 17.04 8.03 8.37
CA ILE A 195 18.49 8.33 8.34
C ILE A 195 19.37 7.07 8.48
N ALA A 196 18.84 5.96 9.01
CA ALA A 196 19.55 4.67 9.01
C ALA A 196 19.76 4.17 7.58
N ASP A 197 18.74 4.27 6.73
CA ASP A 197 18.84 3.89 5.32
C ASP A 197 19.89 4.73 4.60
N ILE A 198 19.90 6.04 4.84
CA ILE A 198 20.89 6.95 4.25
C ILE A 198 22.31 6.65 4.75
N ALA A 199 22.47 6.31 6.03
CA ALA A 199 23.77 5.96 6.60
C ALA A 199 24.37 4.72 5.95
N ILE A 200 23.60 3.63 5.84
CA ILE A 200 24.05 2.39 5.22
C ILE A 200 24.26 2.57 3.72
N TRP A 201 23.34 3.26 3.03
CA TRP A 201 23.44 3.49 1.59
C TRP A 201 24.71 4.29 1.26
N SER A 202 24.96 5.36 2.01
CA SER A 202 26.16 6.20 1.83
C SER A 202 27.44 5.47 2.21
N GLY A 203 27.41 4.60 3.23
CA GLY A 203 28.52 3.75 3.60
C GLY A 203 28.92 2.79 2.47
N LEU A 204 27.93 2.14 1.83
CA LEU A 204 28.18 1.27 0.67
C LEU A 204 28.69 2.07 -0.53
N ALA A 205 28.01 3.18 -0.88
CA ALA A 205 28.41 4.03 -1.99
C ALA A 205 29.85 4.56 -1.82
N GLY A 206 30.21 4.96 -0.60
CA GLY A 206 31.54 5.47 -0.26
C GLY A 206 32.68 4.46 -0.45
N THR A 207 32.40 3.15 -0.49
CA THR A 207 33.41 2.13 -0.82
C THR A 207 33.72 2.03 -2.33
N GLY A 208 32.96 2.74 -3.17
CA GLY A 208 33.21 2.90 -4.59
C GLY A 208 33.25 1.57 -5.36
N VAL A 209 34.39 1.30 -6.02
CA VAL A 209 34.59 0.12 -6.90
C VAL A 209 34.30 -1.20 -6.17
N ARG A 210 34.59 -1.27 -4.87
CA ARG A 210 34.37 -2.48 -4.07
C ARG A 210 32.89 -2.84 -4.00
N TRP A 211 32.04 -1.87 -3.65
CA TRP A 211 30.59 -2.07 -3.68
C TRP A 211 30.09 -2.30 -5.10
N GLU A 212 30.58 -1.56 -6.10
CA GLU A 212 30.12 -1.72 -7.48
C GLU A 212 30.36 -3.13 -8.04
N SER A 213 31.49 -3.76 -7.67
CA SER A 213 31.78 -5.16 -8.02
C SER A 213 30.79 -6.13 -7.39
N LEU A 214 30.52 -5.99 -6.09
CA LEU A 214 29.55 -6.82 -5.38
C LEU A 214 28.11 -6.57 -5.84
N ARG A 215 27.78 -5.33 -6.20
CA ARG A 215 26.45 -4.93 -6.69
C ARG A 215 26.11 -5.60 -8.02
N LYS A 216 27.12 -5.82 -8.87
CA LYS A 216 26.99 -6.57 -10.13
C LYS A 216 27.00 -8.08 -9.93
N SER A 217 27.39 -8.56 -8.76
CA SER A 217 27.34 -9.98 -8.41
C SER A 217 25.92 -10.40 -8.00
N LYS A 218 25.65 -11.71 -8.03
CA LYS A 218 24.41 -12.29 -7.48
C LYS A 218 24.52 -12.65 -5.98
N LYS A 219 25.55 -12.15 -5.28
CA LYS A 219 25.87 -12.57 -3.90
C LYS A 219 24.91 -11.99 -2.86
N PHE A 220 24.49 -10.74 -3.02
CA PHE A 220 23.67 -10.00 -2.05
C PHE A 220 22.40 -9.44 -2.70
N THR A 221 21.50 -10.32 -3.09
CA THR A 221 20.31 -9.98 -3.90
C THR A 221 19.40 -8.95 -3.22
N ASN A 222 19.17 -9.10 -1.92
CA ASN A 222 18.24 -8.24 -1.17
C ASN A 222 18.87 -6.86 -0.91
N LEU A 223 20.16 -6.84 -0.59
CA LEU A 223 20.93 -5.61 -0.39
C LEU A 223 21.03 -4.80 -1.68
N VAL A 224 21.30 -5.46 -2.82
CA VAL A 224 21.36 -4.81 -4.13
C VAL A 224 19.98 -4.27 -4.55
N ARG A 225 18.91 -5.04 -4.33
CA ARG A 225 17.53 -4.58 -4.57
C ARG A 225 17.25 -3.30 -3.77
N TRP A 226 17.52 -3.33 -2.47
CA TRP A 226 17.29 -2.19 -1.57
C TRP A 226 18.14 -0.97 -1.97
N PHE A 227 19.43 -1.16 -2.24
CA PHE A 227 20.34 -0.08 -2.63
C PHE A 227 19.87 0.61 -3.91
N ASN A 228 19.46 -0.17 -4.91
CA ASN A 228 18.98 0.34 -6.19
C ASN A 228 17.61 1.03 -6.05
N SER A 229 16.75 0.54 -5.16
CA SER A 229 15.46 1.18 -4.88
C SER A 229 15.63 2.59 -4.33
N ILE A 230 16.48 2.76 -3.32
CA ILE A 230 16.80 4.08 -2.74
C ILE A 230 17.47 4.98 -3.78
N ALA A 231 18.43 4.44 -4.54
CA ALA A 231 19.13 5.20 -5.58
C ALA A 231 18.19 5.69 -6.70
N ALA A 232 17.17 4.90 -7.05
CA ALA A 232 16.19 5.27 -8.07
C ALA A 232 15.20 6.33 -7.57
N GLU A 233 14.67 6.15 -6.36
CA GLU A 233 13.68 7.06 -5.76
C GLU A 233 14.25 8.45 -5.47
N TYR A 234 15.51 8.53 -5.02
CA TYR A 234 16.20 9.78 -4.66
C TYR A 234 17.32 10.14 -5.65
N SER A 235 17.14 9.78 -6.91
CA SER A 235 18.19 9.86 -7.95
C SER A 235 18.76 11.27 -8.12
N ASP A 236 17.93 12.31 -8.12
CA ASP A 236 18.40 13.70 -8.28
C ASP A 236 19.40 14.11 -7.20
N ALA A 237 19.07 13.85 -5.93
CA ALA A 237 19.93 14.18 -4.79
C ALA A 237 21.18 13.29 -4.73
N LEU A 238 21.01 11.97 -4.88
CA LEU A 238 22.09 11.01 -4.68
C LEU A 238 23.08 10.98 -5.87
N ASN A 239 22.64 11.23 -7.09
CA ASN A 239 23.54 11.34 -8.25
C ASN A 239 24.44 12.57 -8.15
N GLU A 240 23.93 13.70 -7.65
CA GLU A 240 24.74 14.89 -7.40
C GLU A 240 25.86 14.58 -6.38
N VAL A 241 25.51 13.97 -5.24
CA VAL A 241 26.48 13.62 -4.19
C VAL A 241 27.53 12.62 -4.69
N THR A 242 27.09 11.55 -5.35
CA THR A 242 28.01 10.52 -5.87
C THR A 242 28.93 11.06 -6.97
N SER A 243 28.40 11.88 -7.89
CA SER A 243 29.21 12.51 -8.94
C SER A 243 30.24 13.51 -8.39
N THR A 244 29.89 14.24 -7.33
CA THR A 244 30.75 15.25 -6.71
C THR A 244 31.86 14.62 -5.86
N TYR A 245 31.53 13.60 -5.05
CA TYR A 245 32.42 13.13 -3.99
C TYR A 245 33.02 11.73 -4.22
N ILE A 246 32.48 10.94 -5.15
CA ILE A 246 32.94 9.54 -5.36
C ILE A 246 33.71 9.40 -6.69
N GLY A 247 33.43 10.28 -7.68
CA GLY A 247 34.21 10.42 -8.91
C GLY A 247 34.07 9.26 -9.91
N LYS A 248 34.21 9.56 -11.21
CA LYS A 248 34.21 8.58 -12.32
C LYS A 248 35.52 7.76 -12.36
N LYS A 249 35.74 6.83 -11.41
CA LYS A 249 36.67 5.70 -11.60
C LYS A 249 35.95 4.41 -11.22
N GLY A 250 35.26 3.84 -12.21
CA GLY A 250 34.49 2.60 -12.06
C GLY A 250 33.19 2.54 -12.86
N SER A 251 32.83 3.61 -13.60
CA SER A 251 31.72 3.58 -14.54
C SER A 251 32.07 2.71 -15.75
N GLY A 252 31.88 1.40 -15.62
CA GLY A 252 31.54 0.58 -16.78
C GLY A 252 30.31 1.21 -17.42
N LYS A 253 30.44 1.67 -18.66
CA LYS A 253 29.30 2.08 -19.47
C LYS A 253 28.23 0.98 -19.39
N PRO A 254 26.92 1.33 -19.35
CA PRO A 254 25.91 0.37 -19.72
C PRO A 254 26.24 -0.12 -21.14
N VAL A 255 26.18 -1.44 -21.34
CA VAL A 255 26.30 -2.04 -22.67
C VAL A 255 25.15 -1.51 -23.52
N VAL A 256 25.43 -0.49 -24.31
CA VAL A 256 24.59 -0.05 -25.43
C VAL A 256 25.43 -0.31 -26.68
N ASN A 257 25.17 -1.45 -27.32
CA ASN A 257 25.64 -1.70 -28.67
C ASN A 257 24.61 -1.15 -29.65
N GLY A 258 25.06 -0.27 -30.55
CA GLY A 258 24.52 -0.19 -31.92
C GLY A 258 23.81 1.09 -32.32
N ALA A 259 24.62 2.10 -32.68
CA ALA A 259 24.46 3.09 -33.75
C ALA A 259 23.07 3.48 -34.29
N ILE A 260 22.84 4.79 -34.26
CA ILE A 260 21.81 5.58 -34.95
C ILE A 260 22.10 5.63 -36.46
N PRO A 261 21.07 5.66 -37.32
CA PRO A 261 21.00 6.69 -38.33
C PRO A 261 19.79 7.60 -38.10
N GLU A 262 20.04 8.89 -38.28
CA GLU A 262 19.12 9.99 -38.05
C GLU A 262 17.81 9.84 -38.84
N LYS A 263 16.68 10.15 -38.18
CA LYS A 263 15.65 11.06 -38.71
C LYS A 263 14.65 11.42 -37.61
N GLY A 264 14.37 12.71 -37.50
CA GLY A 264 13.62 13.32 -36.42
C GLY A 264 12.19 12.80 -36.26
N LYS A 265 11.77 12.70 -34.99
CA LYS A 265 10.46 13.07 -34.48
C LYS A 265 10.53 13.11 -32.96
N THR A 266 9.99 14.18 -32.39
CA THR A 266 9.77 14.43 -30.96
C THR A 266 9.20 13.20 -30.25
N GLY A 267 9.91 12.69 -29.25
CA GLY A 267 9.47 11.56 -28.42
C GLY A 267 10.20 11.53 -27.08
N THR A 268 9.45 11.74 -26.00
CA THR A 268 9.79 11.45 -24.61
C THR A 268 10.27 10.01 -24.45
N GLY A 269 11.43 9.81 -23.81
CA GLY A 269 11.97 8.49 -23.48
C GLY A 269 11.12 7.75 -22.42
N PRO A 270 11.25 6.41 -22.31
CA PRO A 270 10.34 5.60 -21.50
C PRO A 270 10.76 5.66 -20.02
N SER A 271 10.04 6.43 -19.22
CA SER A 271 9.87 6.12 -17.80
C SER A 271 9.04 4.84 -17.73
N SER A 272 9.54 3.79 -17.06
CA SER A 272 8.77 2.57 -16.76
C SER A 272 7.71 2.79 -15.68
N GLU A 273 7.17 4.00 -15.56
CA GLU A 273 6.00 4.31 -14.74
C GLU A 273 4.77 4.22 -15.63
N VAL A 274 3.80 3.42 -15.21
CA VAL A 274 2.49 3.36 -15.85
C VAL A 274 1.77 4.65 -15.53
N ASP A 275 1.54 5.49 -16.53
CA ASP A 275 0.83 6.77 -16.41
C ASP A 275 -0.60 6.63 -16.99
N LEU A 276 -1.51 7.49 -16.58
CA LEU A 276 -2.88 7.55 -17.12
C LEU A 276 -2.90 8.46 -18.36
N PRO A 277 -3.13 7.92 -19.57
CA PRO A 277 -3.11 8.72 -20.79
C PRO A 277 -4.26 9.74 -20.77
N GLY A 278 -3.93 11.02 -21.00
CA GLY A 278 -4.90 12.11 -21.03
C GLY A 278 -5.43 12.55 -19.65
N ALA A 279 -4.81 12.11 -18.55
CA ALA A 279 -5.19 12.54 -17.22
C ALA A 279 -4.82 14.01 -16.97
N GLU A 280 -5.81 14.80 -16.57
CA GLU A 280 -5.62 16.18 -16.12
C GLU A 280 -5.53 16.24 -14.59
N ILE A 281 -4.54 16.96 -14.08
CA ILE A 281 -4.34 17.17 -12.64
C ILE A 281 -5.61 17.78 -12.03
N GLY A 282 -6.07 17.23 -10.90
CA GLY A 282 -7.28 17.66 -10.19
C GLY A 282 -8.59 17.09 -10.74
N LYS A 283 -8.61 16.51 -11.95
CA LYS A 283 -9.84 15.97 -12.57
C LYS A 283 -9.94 14.45 -12.53
N VAL A 284 -8.87 13.75 -12.19
CA VAL A 284 -8.86 12.28 -12.10
C VAL A 284 -9.81 11.81 -10.99
N ARG A 285 -10.73 10.90 -11.34
CA ARG A 285 -11.61 10.22 -10.39
C ARG A 285 -11.45 8.71 -10.52
N LEU A 286 -11.12 8.08 -9.42
CA LEU A 286 -10.86 6.65 -9.31
C LEU A 286 -11.84 6.02 -8.33
N ARG A 287 -12.05 4.72 -8.45
CA ARG A 287 -12.79 3.97 -7.42
C ARG A 287 -12.13 2.65 -7.10
N PHE A 288 -12.10 2.33 -5.81
CA PHE A 288 -11.92 0.96 -5.33
C PHE A 288 -13.31 0.38 -5.08
N ALA A 289 -13.68 -0.62 -5.86
CA ALA A 289 -15.05 -1.13 -5.92
C ALA A 289 -15.17 -2.61 -5.52
N PRO A 290 -14.99 -2.96 -4.23
CA PRO A 290 -15.12 -4.35 -3.80
C PRO A 290 -16.58 -4.79 -3.65
N GLU A 291 -16.84 -6.05 -3.95
CA GLU A 291 -18.10 -6.71 -3.59
C GLU A 291 -18.09 -7.06 -2.09
N PRO A 292 -19.13 -6.72 -1.29
CA PRO A 292 -19.18 -7.05 0.13
C PRO A 292 -19.61 -8.51 0.38
N SER A 293 -18.99 -9.46 -0.33
CA SER A 293 -19.31 -10.90 -0.29
C SER A 293 -18.22 -11.77 0.33
N GLY A 294 -17.14 -11.15 0.82
CA GLY A 294 -16.04 -11.82 1.49
C GLY A 294 -15.01 -10.83 2.05
N PHE A 295 -14.01 -11.35 2.76
CA PHE A 295 -12.94 -10.54 3.35
C PHE A 295 -11.88 -10.12 2.33
N LEU A 296 -11.24 -8.97 2.55
CA LEU A 296 -10.13 -8.54 1.71
C LEU A 296 -8.91 -9.43 1.94
N HIS A 297 -8.41 -10.05 0.87
CA HIS A 297 -7.07 -10.66 0.84
C HIS A 297 -6.03 -9.73 0.21
N ILE A 298 -4.74 -10.08 0.31
CA ILE A 298 -3.59 -9.29 -0.19
C ILE A 298 -3.70 -8.83 -1.66
N GLY A 299 -4.36 -9.61 -2.52
CA GLY A 299 -4.64 -9.20 -3.90
C GLY A 299 -5.45 -7.89 -4.02
N HIS A 300 -6.37 -7.62 -3.09
CA HIS A 300 -7.16 -6.39 -3.06
C HIS A 300 -6.31 -5.18 -2.66
N SER A 301 -5.30 -5.37 -1.81
CA SER A 301 -4.37 -4.31 -1.42
C SER A 301 -3.70 -3.70 -2.63
N LYS A 302 -3.34 -4.50 -3.65
CA LYS A 302 -2.80 -3.98 -4.91
C LYS A 302 -3.78 -3.04 -5.61
N ALA A 303 -5.04 -3.42 -5.74
CA ALA A 303 -6.05 -2.59 -6.41
C ALA A 303 -6.31 -1.30 -5.63
N ALA A 304 -6.48 -1.39 -4.31
CA ALA A 304 -6.74 -0.22 -3.46
C ALA A 304 -5.56 0.76 -3.46
N LEU A 305 -4.33 0.27 -3.26
CA LEU A 305 -3.12 1.09 -3.24
C LEU A 305 -2.79 1.68 -4.61
N LEU A 306 -3.04 0.96 -5.71
CA LEU A 306 -2.83 1.49 -7.06
C LEU A 306 -3.80 2.65 -7.37
N ASN A 307 -5.07 2.50 -7.01
CA ASN A 307 -6.05 3.59 -7.16
C ASN A 307 -5.67 4.79 -6.27
N GLN A 308 -5.18 4.56 -5.05
CA GLN A 308 -4.67 5.64 -4.20
C GLN A 308 -3.45 6.33 -4.80
N TYR A 309 -2.48 5.57 -5.32
CA TYR A 309 -1.27 6.09 -5.94
C TYR A 309 -1.62 7.07 -7.06
N PHE A 310 -2.53 6.69 -7.97
CA PHE A 310 -2.95 7.58 -9.05
C PHE A 310 -3.78 8.77 -8.56
N ALA A 311 -4.63 8.59 -7.54
CA ALA A 311 -5.35 9.72 -6.94
C ALA A 311 -4.37 10.75 -6.37
N GLN A 312 -3.31 10.32 -5.69
CA GLN A 312 -2.29 11.21 -5.14
C GLN A 312 -1.44 11.87 -6.23
N ARG A 313 -0.93 11.09 -7.19
CA ARG A 313 -0.09 11.57 -8.30
C ARG A 313 -0.77 12.68 -9.10
N TYR A 314 -2.06 12.52 -9.40
CA TYR A 314 -2.82 13.47 -10.20
C TYR A 314 -3.67 14.45 -9.37
N GLN A 315 -3.48 14.51 -8.05
CA GLN A 315 -4.30 15.33 -7.15
C GLN A 315 -5.82 15.09 -7.36
N GLY A 316 -6.17 13.85 -7.72
CA GLY A 316 -7.53 13.40 -8.00
C GLY A 316 -8.25 12.92 -6.75
N GLN A 317 -9.36 12.22 -6.98
CA GLN A 317 -10.23 11.70 -5.93
C GLN A 317 -10.36 10.18 -6.03
N LEU A 318 -10.35 9.51 -4.88
CA LEU A 318 -10.65 8.09 -4.76
C LEU A 318 -11.98 7.89 -4.05
N ILE A 319 -12.88 7.13 -4.64
CA ILE A 319 -14.16 6.73 -4.04
C ILE A 319 -14.07 5.26 -3.62
N LEU A 320 -14.57 4.94 -2.43
CA LEU A 320 -14.85 3.55 -2.03
C LEU A 320 -16.28 3.22 -2.44
N ARG A 321 -16.47 2.25 -3.33
CA ARG A 321 -17.80 1.84 -3.82
C ARG A 321 -18.08 0.40 -3.47
N PHE A 322 -19.05 0.12 -2.61
CA PHE A 322 -19.51 -1.25 -2.43
C PHE A 322 -20.36 -1.66 -3.63
N ASP A 323 -19.92 -2.67 -4.37
CA ASP A 323 -20.69 -3.23 -5.48
C ASP A 323 -21.69 -4.26 -4.97
N ASP A 324 -22.71 -3.77 -4.26
CA ASP A 324 -23.72 -4.54 -3.54
C ASP A 324 -24.92 -4.89 -4.45
N THR A 325 -24.71 -5.84 -5.36
CA THR A 325 -25.73 -6.27 -6.35
C THR A 325 -26.13 -7.74 -6.20
N ASN A 326 -25.57 -8.44 -5.23
CA ASN A 326 -25.80 -9.85 -4.97
C ASN A 326 -26.29 -10.10 -3.54
N PRO A 327 -27.61 -9.96 -3.29
CA PRO A 327 -28.18 -10.04 -1.94
C PRO A 327 -27.97 -11.41 -1.26
N ALA A 328 -27.67 -12.48 -2.02
CA ALA A 328 -27.48 -13.82 -1.48
C ALA A 328 -26.08 -14.07 -0.89
N LYS A 329 -25.09 -13.25 -1.23
CA LYS A 329 -23.70 -13.41 -0.76
C LYS A 329 -23.23 -12.27 0.13
N GLU A 330 -23.95 -11.16 0.13
CA GLU A 330 -23.52 -9.92 0.75
C GLU A 330 -24.07 -9.78 2.17
N SER A 331 -23.28 -9.17 3.06
CA SER A 331 -23.69 -8.94 4.45
C SER A 331 -23.10 -7.63 4.99
N SER A 332 -23.77 -7.06 5.99
CA SER A 332 -23.26 -5.88 6.69
C SER A 332 -21.94 -6.17 7.42
N GLU A 333 -21.72 -7.41 7.89
CA GLU A 333 -20.47 -7.84 8.49
C GLU A 333 -19.29 -7.71 7.51
N PHE A 334 -19.47 -8.08 6.24
CA PHE A 334 -18.42 -7.92 5.23
C PHE A 334 -18.14 -6.44 4.94
N VAL A 335 -19.17 -5.59 4.88
CA VAL A 335 -19.00 -4.14 4.72
C VAL A 335 -18.16 -3.57 5.86
N GLU A 336 -18.50 -3.89 7.11
CA GLU A 336 -17.80 -3.39 8.30
C GLU A 336 -16.34 -3.84 8.34
N ASN A 337 -16.06 -5.11 8.05
CA ASN A 337 -14.69 -5.61 8.02
C ASN A 337 -13.88 -5.01 6.87
N LEU A 338 -14.49 -4.84 5.70
CA LEU A 338 -13.84 -4.20 4.57
C LEU A 338 -13.44 -2.77 4.89
N MET A 339 -14.32 -2.01 5.55
CA MET A 339 -14.01 -0.64 5.99
C MET A 339 -12.79 -0.62 6.91
N LYS A 340 -12.72 -1.54 7.88
CA LYS A 340 -11.56 -1.68 8.79
C LYS A 340 -10.28 -2.04 8.04
N ASP A 341 -10.36 -2.96 7.06
CA ASP A 341 -9.20 -3.36 6.26
C ASP A 341 -8.69 -2.20 5.39
N VAL A 342 -9.60 -1.43 4.77
CA VAL A 342 -9.25 -0.24 3.97
C VAL A 342 -8.58 0.82 4.85
N GLU A 343 -9.10 1.05 6.06
CA GLU A 343 -8.50 1.96 7.04
C GLU A 343 -7.11 1.46 7.48
N THR A 344 -6.96 0.16 7.76
CA THR A 344 -5.69 -0.47 8.12
C THR A 344 -4.65 -0.36 7.02
N LEU A 345 -5.06 -0.42 5.76
CA LEU A 345 -4.19 -0.19 4.60
C LEU A 345 -3.81 1.29 4.41
N GLY A 346 -4.38 2.20 5.20
CA GLY A 346 -4.15 3.65 5.08
C GLY A 346 -4.71 4.23 3.79
N VAL A 347 -5.75 3.60 3.21
CA VAL A 347 -6.36 4.04 1.95
C VAL A 347 -7.32 5.19 2.22
N LYS A 348 -7.00 6.38 1.71
CA LYS A 348 -7.80 7.59 1.84
C LYS A 348 -8.78 7.71 0.66
N TYR A 349 -10.06 7.87 0.98
CA TYR A 349 -11.14 8.06 0.02
C TYR A 349 -11.99 9.27 0.40
N VAL A 350 -12.66 9.89 -0.59
CA VAL A 350 -13.48 11.10 -0.39
C VAL A 350 -14.93 10.79 -0.04
N ALA A 351 -15.42 9.61 -0.44
CA ALA A 351 -16.79 9.19 -0.22
C ALA A 351 -16.90 7.66 -0.22
N VAL A 352 -17.87 7.16 0.53
CA VAL A 352 -18.36 5.78 0.45
C VAL A 352 -19.67 5.80 -0.32
N THR A 353 -19.78 4.98 -1.37
CA THR A 353 -20.97 4.86 -2.21
C THR A 353 -21.37 3.39 -2.33
N HIS A 354 -22.63 3.13 -2.66
CA HIS A 354 -23.15 1.79 -2.86
C HIS A 354 -23.84 1.72 -4.22
N THR A 355 -23.63 0.65 -4.98
CA THR A 355 -24.31 0.44 -6.27
C THR A 355 -25.83 0.39 -6.06
N SER A 356 -26.30 -0.14 -4.94
CA SER A 356 -27.72 -0.20 -4.58
C SER A 356 -28.42 1.17 -4.47
N ASP A 357 -27.69 2.26 -4.20
CA ASP A 357 -28.25 3.61 -4.18
C ASP A 357 -28.66 4.08 -5.60
N TYR A 358 -28.07 3.49 -6.64
CA TYR A 358 -28.32 3.84 -8.05
C TYR A 358 -29.35 2.94 -8.75
N PHE A 359 -29.94 1.96 -8.06
CA PHE A 359 -30.93 1.04 -8.65
C PHE A 359 -32.08 1.73 -9.40
N PRO A 360 -32.69 2.82 -8.90
CA PRO A 360 -33.73 3.53 -9.66
C PRO A 360 -33.25 4.00 -11.04
N GLN A 361 -32.05 4.59 -11.11
CA GLN A 361 -31.46 5.08 -12.36
C GLN A 361 -31.11 3.92 -13.30
N LEU A 362 -30.54 2.85 -12.75
CA LEU A 362 -30.21 1.64 -13.51
C LEU A 362 -31.47 0.99 -14.12
N MET A 363 -32.59 1.00 -13.40
CA MET A 363 -33.86 0.45 -13.88
C MET A 363 -34.47 1.33 -14.98
N GLU A 364 -34.42 2.66 -14.83
CA GLU A 364 -34.86 3.60 -15.87
C GLU A 364 -34.05 3.41 -17.18
N MET A 365 -32.74 3.23 -17.07
CA MET A 365 -31.89 2.93 -18.22
C MET A 365 -32.23 1.58 -18.86
N ALA A 366 -32.55 0.56 -18.06
CA ALA A 366 -32.99 -0.74 -18.56
C ALA A 366 -34.29 -0.63 -19.36
N GLU A 367 -35.28 0.11 -18.84
CA GLU A 367 -36.53 0.37 -19.56
C GLU A 367 -36.31 1.14 -20.87
N LYS A 368 -35.40 2.12 -20.86
CA LYS A 368 -35.00 2.84 -22.08
C LYS A 368 -34.41 1.89 -23.12
N LEU A 369 -33.52 0.98 -22.72
CA LEU A 369 -32.93 -0.01 -23.63
C LEU A 369 -34.00 -0.97 -24.20
N ILE A 370 -34.98 -1.38 -23.41
CA ILE A 370 -36.10 -2.20 -23.89
C ILE A 370 -36.92 -1.43 -24.94
N ARG A 371 -37.24 -0.16 -24.68
CA ARG A 371 -37.99 0.71 -25.61
C ARG A 371 -37.23 0.98 -26.91
N GLU A 372 -35.92 1.06 -26.85
CA GLU A 372 -35.05 1.19 -28.04
C GLU A 372 -34.82 -0.15 -28.77
N GLY A 373 -35.39 -1.26 -28.28
CA GLY A 373 -35.18 -2.59 -28.86
C GLY A 373 -33.77 -3.16 -28.65
N LYS A 374 -32.99 -2.56 -27.74
CA LYS A 374 -31.61 -2.94 -27.39
C LYS A 374 -31.52 -3.88 -26.19
N ALA A 375 -32.64 -4.25 -25.58
CA ALA A 375 -32.72 -5.26 -24.55
C ALA A 375 -34.03 -6.05 -24.66
N TYR A 376 -34.01 -7.31 -24.25
CA TYR A 376 -35.18 -8.19 -24.24
C TYR A 376 -35.19 -9.08 -22.99
N VAL A 377 -36.37 -9.55 -22.61
CA VAL A 377 -36.54 -10.47 -21.48
C VAL A 377 -36.51 -11.91 -22.00
N ASP A 378 -35.76 -12.76 -21.31
CA ASP A 378 -35.52 -14.14 -21.69
C ASP A 378 -35.89 -15.08 -20.53
N ASP A 379 -36.73 -16.07 -20.79
CA ASP A 379 -37.14 -17.14 -19.88
C ASP A 379 -36.51 -18.50 -20.23
N THR A 380 -35.53 -18.51 -21.15
CA THR A 380 -34.77 -19.71 -21.50
C THR A 380 -34.01 -20.22 -20.27
N PRO A 381 -34.07 -21.53 -19.94
CA PRO A 381 -33.34 -22.10 -18.81
C PRO A 381 -31.84 -21.80 -18.87
N GLN A 382 -31.23 -21.51 -17.71
CA GLN A 382 -29.83 -21.05 -17.62
C GLN A 382 -28.82 -21.94 -18.37
N GLU A 383 -28.92 -23.27 -18.23
CA GLU A 383 -28.02 -24.21 -18.89
C GLU A 383 -28.18 -24.22 -20.42
N GLN A 384 -29.41 -24.04 -20.91
CA GLN A 384 -29.69 -23.93 -22.33
C GLN A 384 -29.17 -22.60 -22.89
N MET A 385 -29.48 -21.49 -22.21
CA MET A 385 -29.00 -20.16 -22.58
C MET A 385 -27.46 -20.11 -22.64
N ARG A 386 -26.78 -20.78 -21.70
CA ARG A 386 -25.32 -20.88 -21.70
C ARG A 386 -24.79 -21.60 -22.95
N LYS A 387 -25.41 -22.70 -23.36
CA LYS A 387 -25.03 -23.43 -24.58
C LYS A 387 -25.28 -22.60 -25.82
N GLU A 388 -26.48 -22.03 -25.95
CA GLU A 388 -26.86 -21.17 -27.07
C GLU A 388 -25.89 -19.99 -27.24
N ARG A 389 -25.49 -19.33 -26.15
CA ARG A 389 -24.45 -18.28 -26.19
C ARG A 389 -23.09 -18.77 -26.66
N MET A 390 -22.68 -19.96 -26.26
CA MET A 390 -21.39 -20.54 -26.68
C MET A 390 -21.37 -20.90 -28.16
N ASP A 391 -22.52 -21.35 -28.67
CA ASP A 391 -22.72 -21.75 -30.06
C ASP A 391 -23.17 -20.60 -30.97
N GLY A 392 -23.46 -19.42 -30.41
CA GLY A 392 -23.91 -18.23 -31.14
C GLY A 392 -25.37 -18.31 -31.61
N ILE A 393 -26.17 -19.19 -31.02
CA ILE A 393 -27.57 -19.40 -31.38
C ILE A 393 -28.42 -18.33 -30.69
N GLU A 394 -29.24 -17.59 -31.45
CA GLU A 394 -30.17 -16.61 -30.91
C GLU A 394 -31.24 -17.25 -30.04
N SER A 395 -31.55 -16.61 -28.89
CA SER A 395 -32.66 -17.04 -28.03
C SER A 395 -34.00 -16.86 -28.74
N LYS A 396 -34.96 -17.75 -28.45
CA LYS A 396 -36.33 -17.66 -28.97
C LYS A 396 -37.00 -16.33 -28.61
N CYS A 397 -36.64 -15.77 -27.45
CA CYS A 397 -37.23 -14.54 -26.90
C CYS A 397 -36.54 -13.25 -27.43
N ARG A 398 -35.45 -13.38 -28.21
CA ARG A 398 -34.66 -12.24 -28.72
C ARG A 398 -35.42 -11.27 -29.62
N ASN A 399 -36.43 -11.78 -30.32
CA ASN A 399 -37.25 -11.02 -31.27
C ASN A 399 -38.68 -10.79 -30.77
N ASN A 400 -38.90 -10.89 -29.46
CA ASN A 400 -40.15 -10.46 -28.83
C ASN A 400 -40.44 -8.98 -29.12
N SER A 401 -41.73 -8.61 -29.20
CA SER A 401 -42.11 -7.21 -29.35
C SER A 401 -41.72 -6.40 -28.11
N ILE A 402 -41.64 -5.08 -28.27
CA ILE A 402 -41.30 -4.16 -27.17
C ILE A 402 -42.35 -4.27 -26.06
N GLU A 403 -43.63 -4.39 -26.41
CA GLU A 403 -44.74 -4.51 -25.46
C GLU A 403 -44.64 -5.79 -24.63
N GLU A 404 -44.32 -6.92 -25.25
CA GLU A 404 -44.16 -8.19 -24.53
C GLU A 404 -42.96 -8.14 -23.59
N ASN A 405 -41.83 -7.56 -24.05
CA ASN A 405 -40.66 -7.38 -23.18
C ASN A 405 -40.96 -6.46 -21.98
N LEU A 406 -41.69 -5.36 -22.17
CA LEU A 406 -42.10 -4.48 -21.08
C LEU A 406 -43.08 -5.16 -20.11
N LYS A 407 -43.96 -6.03 -20.62
CA LYS A 407 -44.87 -6.84 -19.78
C LYS A 407 -44.07 -7.82 -18.92
N LEU A 408 -43.15 -8.58 -19.52
CA LEU A 408 -42.29 -9.52 -18.79
C LEU A 408 -41.35 -8.80 -17.80
N TRP A 409 -40.88 -7.60 -18.15
CA TRP A 409 -40.09 -6.77 -17.24
C TRP A 409 -40.88 -6.38 -15.98
N LYS A 410 -42.17 -6.01 -16.11
CA LYS A 410 -43.05 -5.76 -14.97
C LYS A 410 -43.25 -7.02 -14.11
N GLU A 411 -43.43 -8.19 -14.74
CA GLU A 411 -43.49 -9.48 -14.04
C GLU A 411 -42.21 -9.73 -13.23
N MET A 412 -41.03 -9.45 -13.80
CA MET A 412 -39.75 -9.53 -13.10
C MET A 412 -39.68 -8.57 -11.90
N ILE A 413 -40.06 -7.29 -12.08
CA ILE A 413 -40.08 -6.29 -10.99
C ILE A 413 -40.97 -6.75 -9.83
N THR A 414 -42.16 -7.26 -10.13
CA THR A 414 -43.08 -7.76 -9.10
C THR A 414 -42.61 -9.07 -8.45
N GLY A 415 -41.70 -9.79 -9.10
CA GLY A 415 -41.21 -11.08 -8.63
C GLY A 415 -42.25 -12.20 -8.75
N SER A 416 -43.10 -12.17 -9.79
CA SER A 416 -44.06 -13.25 -10.06
C SER A 416 -43.35 -14.58 -10.36
N GLU A 417 -44.08 -15.71 -10.32
CA GLU A 417 -43.48 -17.02 -10.60
C GLU A 417 -42.83 -17.09 -11.98
N ARG A 418 -43.41 -16.39 -12.97
CA ARG A 418 -42.82 -16.23 -14.29
C ARG A 418 -41.61 -15.30 -14.25
N GLY A 419 -41.72 -14.13 -13.61
CA GLY A 419 -40.63 -13.17 -13.48
C GLY A 419 -39.38 -13.73 -12.79
N LEU A 420 -39.54 -14.63 -11.83
CA LEU A 420 -38.42 -15.31 -11.15
C LEU A 420 -37.62 -16.25 -12.08
N LYS A 421 -38.23 -16.74 -13.16
CA LYS A 421 -37.59 -17.58 -14.18
C LYS A 421 -36.95 -16.74 -15.31
N CYS A 422 -37.25 -15.44 -15.36
CA CYS A 422 -36.78 -14.53 -16.40
C CYS A 422 -35.48 -13.81 -16.03
N CYS A 423 -34.75 -13.37 -17.05
CA CYS A 423 -33.66 -12.41 -16.93
C CYS A 423 -33.75 -11.35 -18.06
N LEU A 424 -33.18 -10.16 -17.84
CA LEU A 424 -33.07 -9.15 -18.90
C LEU A 424 -31.72 -9.29 -19.58
N ARG A 425 -31.68 -9.33 -20.91
CA ARG A 425 -30.47 -9.44 -21.71
C ARG A 425 -30.31 -8.23 -22.62
N GLY A 426 -29.06 -7.80 -22.80
CA GLY A 426 -28.73 -6.85 -23.87
C GLY A 426 -28.86 -7.52 -25.24
N LYS A 427 -29.33 -6.78 -26.23
CA LYS A 427 -29.37 -7.20 -27.64
C LYS A 427 -28.13 -6.64 -28.34
N LEU A 428 -27.11 -7.47 -28.43
CA LEU A 428 -25.83 -7.19 -29.08
C LEU A 428 -25.65 -8.21 -30.22
N ASP A 429 -24.41 -8.59 -30.51
CA ASP A 429 -24.07 -9.54 -31.58
C ASP A 429 -23.79 -10.94 -31.03
N MET A 430 -24.62 -11.91 -31.43
CA MET A 430 -24.48 -13.31 -31.05
C MET A 430 -23.34 -14.03 -31.81
N GLN A 431 -22.88 -13.48 -32.93
CA GLN A 431 -21.79 -14.02 -33.74
C GLN A 431 -20.42 -13.44 -33.36
N ASP A 432 -20.37 -12.48 -32.43
CA ASP A 432 -19.12 -11.83 -32.05
C ASP A 432 -18.08 -12.85 -31.53
N PRO A 433 -16.80 -12.75 -31.96
CA PRO A 433 -15.73 -13.61 -31.42
C PRO A 433 -15.56 -13.44 -29.90
N ASN A 434 -15.84 -12.26 -29.37
CA ASN A 434 -15.91 -11.99 -27.94
C ASN A 434 -17.24 -12.46 -27.35
N LYS A 435 -17.21 -13.62 -26.69
CA LYS A 435 -18.37 -14.26 -26.04
C LYS A 435 -19.07 -13.40 -24.98
N SER A 436 -18.40 -12.38 -24.43
CA SER A 436 -19.03 -11.44 -23.48
C SER A 436 -20.02 -10.49 -24.16
N LEU A 437 -19.84 -10.21 -25.46
CA LEU A 437 -20.73 -9.36 -26.26
C LEU A 437 -21.94 -10.14 -26.80
N ARG A 438 -21.98 -11.47 -26.63
CA ARG A 438 -23.11 -12.30 -27.05
C ARG A 438 -24.25 -12.20 -26.05
N ASP A 439 -25.11 -11.21 -26.25
CA ASP A 439 -26.32 -10.89 -25.48
C ASP A 439 -26.14 -11.14 -23.96
N PRO A 440 -25.29 -10.34 -23.28
CA PRO A 440 -25.03 -10.48 -21.86
C PRO A 440 -26.30 -10.22 -21.02
N VAL A 441 -26.38 -10.89 -19.86
CA VAL A 441 -27.48 -10.67 -18.90
C VAL A 441 -27.23 -9.36 -18.17
N TYR A 442 -28.17 -8.43 -18.23
CA TYR A 442 -28.15 -7.17 -17.49
C TYR A 442 -28.87 -7.26 -16.14
N TYR A 443 -30.01 -7.95 -16.06
CA TYR A 443 -30.72 -8.14 -14.79
C TYR A 443 -31.10 -9.59 -14.56
N ARG A 444 -31.07 -10.00 -13.30
CA ARG A 444 -31.55 -11.29 -12.82
C ARG A 444 -32.56 -11.11 -11.69
N SER A 445 -33.50 -12.04 -11.59
CA SER A 445 -34.41 -12.11 -10.47
C SER A 445 -33.77 -12.85 -9.29
N ASN A 446 -33.90 -12.32 -8.08
CA ASN A 446 -33.48 -12.98 -6.84
C ASN A 446 -34.48 -12.65 -5.73
N PRO A 447 -35.17 -13.64 -5.13
CA PRO A 447 -36.17 -13.38 -4.09
C PRO A 447 -35.57 -12.95 -2.74
N VAL A 448 -34.26 -13.17 -2.53
CA VAL A 448 -33.54 -12.89 -1.28
C VAL A 448 -33.52 -11.38 -1.00
N PRO A 449 -33.89 -10.93 0.23
CA PRO A 449 -33.77 -9.53 0.63
C PRO A 449 -32.31 -9.05 0.64
N HIS A 450 -32.09 -7.82 0.21
CA HIS A 450 -30.78 -7.18 0.22
C HIS A 450 -30.41 -6.68 1.63
N HIS A 451 -29.14 -6.79 2.01
CA HIS A 451 -28.68 -6.45 3.37
C HIS A 451 -28.94 -4.98 3.77
N ARG A 452 -28.77 -4.00 2.86
CA ARG A 452 -29.12 -2.57 3.07
C ARG A 452 -30.58 -2.20 2.82
N ILE A 453 -31.10 -2.50 1.62
CA ILE A 453 -32.39 -1.99 1.14
C ILE A 453 -33.56 -2.97 1.38
N GLY A 454 -33.31 -4.11 2.02
CA GLY A 454 -34.32 -5.10 2.38
C GLY A 454 -35.00 -5.74 1.17
N ALA A 455 -36.30 -5.96 1.27
CA ALA A 455 -37.10 -6.63 0.25
C ALA A 455 -37.66 -5.69 -0.85
N LYS A 456 -37.16 -4.44 -0.93
CA LYS A 456 -37.68 -3.41 -1.85
C LYS A 456 -37.61 -3.82 -3.32
N TYR A 457 -36.57 -4.58 -3.70
CA TYR A 457 -36.39 -5.05 -5.07
C TYR A 457 -36.28 -6.58 -5.11
N LYS A 458 -36.76 -7.16 -6.21
CA LYS A 458 -36.68 -8.59 -6.53
C LYS A 458 -35.83 -8.88 -7.76
N ILE A 459 -35.40 -7.82 -8.43
CA ILE A 459 -34.48 -7.86 -9.56
C ILE A 459 -33.21 -7.11 -9.17
N TYR A 460 -32.08 -7.64 -9.62
CA TYR A 460 -30.77 -7.06 -9.33
C TYR A 460 -29.97 -6.97 -10.61
N PRO A 461 -29.30 -5.82 -10.85
CA PRO A 461 -28.40 -5.68 -11.99
C PRO A 461 -27.23 -6.64 -11.84
N THR A 462 -26.66 -7.06 -12.97
CA THR A 462 -25.40 -7.78 -13.00
C THR A 462 -24.24 -6.81 -13.18
N TYR A 463 -23.02 -7.28 -12.90
CA TYR A 463 -21.77 -6.56 -13.10
C TYR A 463 -21.67 -5.84 -14.46
N TYR A 464 -22.15 -6.47 -15.55
CA TYR A 464 -22.11 -5.91 -16.89
C TYR A 464 -22.95 -4.63 -17.05
N SER A 465 -24.03 -4.52 -16.29
CA SER A 465 -24.94 -3.37 -16.36
C SER A 465 -24.58 -2.27 -15.36
N CYS A 466 -24.18 -2.63 -14.14
CA CYS A 466 -23.95 -1.63 -13.08
C CYS A 466 -22.56 -0.99 -13.12
N THR A 467 -21.51 -1.71 -13.54
CA THR A 467 -20.13 -1.21 -13.43
C THR A 467 -19.84 0.07 -14.24
N PRO A 468 -20.33 0.20 -15.50
CA PRO A 468 -20.10 1.38 -16.32
C PRO A 468 -20.89 2.62 -15.88
N ILE A 469 -21.93 2.42 -15.07
CA ILE A 469 -22.83 3.46 -14.55
C ILE A 469 -22.36 3.85 -13.14
#